data_AF-A0ABD4ZG21-F1
#
_entry.id   AF-A0ABD4ZG21-F1
#
_cell.length_a   1.000
_cell.length_b   1.000
_cell.length_c   1.000
_cell.angle_alpha   90.00
_cell.angle_beta   90.00
_cell.angle_gamma   90.00
#
_symmetry.space_group_name_H-M   'P 1'
#
loop_
_entity.id
_entity.type
_entity.pdbx_description
1 polymer ?
#
loop_
_entity_poly.entity_id
_entity_poly.type
_entity_poly.pdbx_seq_one_letter_code
_entity_poly.pdbx_strand_id
1 'polypeptide(L)' 'LVDDAIHFSLYNAGKFLQNLGYDSPFTAEETYISPEVFAQLSAQADENHDFFSGNGSSYVMGTGEETKDDDWDF' A
#
# COMPACT_ATOMS: atom_id res chain seq x y z
N LEU A 1 12.19 -5.84 17.85
CA LEU A 1 12.89 -5.77 16.55
C LEU A 1 13.19 -7.16 15.98
N VAL A 2 14.03 -7.98 16.62
CA VAL A 2 14.32 -9.34 16.10
C VAL A 2 13.08 -10.22 16.13
N ASP A 3 12.33 -10.22 17.25
CA ASP A 3 11.11 -11.02 17.38
C ASP A 3 10.03 -10.61 16.38
N ASP A 4 9.86 -9.30 16.14
CA ASP A 4 8.91 -8.78 15.15
C ASP A 4 9.25 -9.28 13.73
N ALA A 5 10.55 -9.31 13.38
CA ALA A 5 11.01 -9.83 12.10
C ALA A 5 10.84 -11.36 12.00
N ILE A 6 11.00 -12.09 13.10
CA ILE A 6 10.75 -13.53 13.17
C ILE A 6 9.25 -13.79 12.95
N HIS A 7 8.35 -13.13 13.68
CA HIS A 7 6.91 -13.31 13.51
C HIS A 7 6.47 -12.96 12.08
N PHE A 8 7.02 -11.89 11.51
CA PHE A 8 6.76 -11.53 10.13
C PHE A 8 7.20 -12.61 9.14
N SER A 9 8.36 -13.24 9.38
CA SER A 9 8.86 -14.34 8.56
C SER A 9 7.98 -15.58 8.67
N LEU A 10 7.55 -15.94 9.88
CA LEU A 10 6.66 -17.08 10.13
C LEU A 10 5.29 -16.89 9.49
N TYR A 11 4.72 -15.68 9.60
CA TYR A 11 3.48 -15.33 8.92
C TYR A 11 3.58 -15.54 7.40
N ASN A 12 4.65 -15.03 6.76
CA ASN A 12 4.83 -15.19 5.32
C ASN A 12 5.08 -16.64 4.91
N ALA A 13 5.81 -17.42 5.71
CA ALA A 13 5.98 -18.86 5.48
C ALA A 13 4.63 -19.61 5.56
N GLY A 14 3.78 -19.27 6.53
CA GLY A 14 2.41 -19.80 6.62
C GLY A 14 1.57 -19.44 5.41
N LYS A 15 1.65 -18.18 4.93
CA LYS A 15 0.97 -17.75 3.69
C LYS A 15 1.47 -18.46 2.44
N PHE A 16 2.77 -18.71 2.34
CA PHE A 16 3.35 -19.49 1.26
C PHE A 16 2.76 -20.92 1.22
N LEU A 17 2.68 -21.59 2.37
CA LEU A 17 2.08 -22.93 2.47
C LEU A 17 0.59 -22.92 2.09
N GLN A 18 -0.17 -21.93 2.57
CA GLN A 18 -1.58 -21.75 2.22
C GLN A 18 -1.78 -21.52 0.72
N ASN A 19 -0.90 -20.76 0.06
CA ASN A 19 -0.93 -20.56 -1.40
C ASN A 19 -0.67 -21.86 -2.18
N LEU A 20 0.03 -22.82 -1.58
CA LEU A 20 0.25 -24.16 -2.14
C LEU A 20 -0.85 -25.16 -1.76
N GLY A 21 -1.86 -24.74 -0.99
CA GLY A 21 -2.97 -25.58 -0.55
C GLY A 21 -2.72 -26.38 0.74
N TYR A 22 -1.66 -26.05 1.49
CA TYR A 22 -1.37 -26.66 2.80
C TYR A 22 -1.80 -25.75 3.95
N ASP A 23 -2.08 -26.34 5.10
CA ASP A 23 -2.32 -25.58 6.32
C ASP A 23 -1.03 -24.97 6.87
N SER A 24 -1.15 -23.82 7.53
CA SER A 24 -0.03 -23.20 8.24
C SER A 24 0.24 -23.96 9.54
N PRO A 25 1.49 -24.37 9.83
CA PRO A 25 1.84 -25.04 11.08
C PRO A 25 2.00 -24.08 12.27
N PHE A 26 2.02 -22.77 12.01
CA PHE A 26 2.29 -21.73 13.01
C PHE A 26 1.01 -21.25 13.70
N THR A 27 1.12 -20.96 14.98
CA THR A 27 0.03 -20.41 15.81
C THR A 27 -0.20 -18.91 15.52
N ALA A 28 -1.34 -18.39 16.00
CA ALA A 28 -1.65 -16.97 15.89
C ALA A 28 -0.67 -16.07 16.67
N GLU A 29 -0.12 -16.58 17.77
CA GLU A 29 0.86 -15.85 18.58
C GLU A 29 2.23 -15.74 17.87
N GLU A 30 2.70 -16.86 17.28
CA GLU A 30 3.96 -16.89 16.51
C GLU A 30 3.90 -16.08 15.20
N THR A 31 2.69 -15.78 14.73
CA THR A 31 2.46 -15.01 13.50
C THR A 31 1.92 -13.61 13.76
N TYR A 32 1.92 -13.17 15.03
CA TYR A 32 1.43 -11.85 15.39
C TYR A 32 2.36 -10.76 14.84
N ILE A 33 1.78 -9.88 14.03
CA ILE A 33 2.45 -8.72 13.43
C ILE A 33 1.65 -7.47 13.82
N SER A 34 2.36 -6.38 14.13
CA SER A 34 1.71 -5.13 14.48
C SER A 34 0.92 -4.56 13.28
N PRO A 35 -0.27 -3.97 13.49
CA PRO A 35 -1.08 -3.39 12.42
C PRO A 35 -0.34 -2.32 11.59
N GLU A 36 0.62 -1.61 12.19
CA GLU A 36 1.42 -0.59 11.52
C GLU A 36 2.29 -1.18 10.40
N VAL A 37 2.82 -2.40 10.60
CA VAL A 37 3.61 -3.10 9.58
C VAL A 37 2.72 -3.45 8.38
N PHE A 38 1.47 -3.88 8.63
CA PHE A 38 0.51 -4.14 7.55
C PHE A 38 0.12 -2.89 6.78
N ALA A 39 -0.06 -1.76 7.47
CA ALA A 39 -0.36 -0.48 6.82
C ALA A 39 0.78 -0.03 5.89
N GLN A 40 2.04 -0.38 6.20
CA GLN A 40 3.19 -0.10 5.36
C GLN A 40 3.40 -1.10 4.21
N LEU A 41 2.94 -2.35 4.36
CA LEU A 41 3.00 -3.38 3.32
C LEU A 41 2.15 -3.03 2.09
N SER A 42 1.01 -2.39 2.32
CA SER A 42 0.14 -1.86 1.27
C SER A 42 0.35 -0.37 1.07
N ALA A 43 1.60 0.11 1.12
CA ALA A 43 1.94 1.38 0.50
C ALA A 43 1.74 1.22 -1.01
N GLN A 44 0.48 1.24 -1.46
CA GLN A 44 0.19 1.69 -2.81
C GLN A 44 1.01 2.96 -2.97
N ALA A 45 1.91 2.96 -3.95
CA ALA A 45 2.52 4.17 -4.47
C ALA A 45 1.46 5.11 -5.12
N ASP A 46 0.18 4.96 -4.77
CA ASP A 46 -0.83 6.01 -4.85
C ASP A 46 -0.76 6.82 -3.56
N GLU A 47 0.44 7.33 -3.29
CA GLU A 47 0.59 8.57 -2.57
C GLU A 47 -0.27 9.57 -3.38
N ASN A 48 -1.51 9.79 -2.94
CA ASN A 48 -2.21 11.03 -3.22
C ASN A 48 -1.36 12.11 -2.57
N HIS A 49 -0.27 12.46 -3.25
CA HIS A 49 0.51 13.63 -2.99
C HIS A 49 -0.49 14.76 -3.11
N ASP A 50 -0.91 15.31 -1.97
CA ASP A 50 -1.47 16.64 -1.99
C ASP A 50 -0.40 17.53 -2.63
N PHE A 51 -0.81 18.32 -3.61
CA PHE A 51 -0.02 19.08 -4.58
C PHE A 51 1.06 19.98 -3.94
N PHE A 52 1.04 20.14 -2.61
CA PHE A 52 1.99 20.90 -1.80
C PHE A 52 3.08 20.08 -1.07
N SER A 53 3.09 18.74 -1.20
CA SER A 53 4.14 17.90 -0.62
C SER A 53 5.32 17.77 -1.60
N GLY A 54 6.27 18.71 -1.48
CA GLY A 54 7.38 18.93 -2.41
C GLY A 54 8.44 17.84 -2.53
N ASN A 55 8.07 16.58 -2.79
CA ASN A 55 8.96 15.55 -3.36
C ASN A 55 8.15 14.38 -3.92
N GLY A 56 7.62 14.53 -5.13
CA GLY A 56 6.91 13.47 -5.87
C GLY A 56 7.38 13.42 -7.32
N SER A 57 8.09 12.34 -7.68
CA SER A 57 8.54 12.08 -9.05
C SER A 57 7.41 11.41 -9.85
N SER A 58 6.30 12.11 -10.10
CA SER A 58 5.34 11.72 -11.13
C SER A 58 4.58 12.95 -11.63
N TYR A 59 4.64 13.19 -12.93
CA TYR A 59 3.89 14.27 -13.57
C TYR A 59 2.58 13.70 -14.11
N VAL A 60 1.45 14.13 -13.56
CA VAL A 60 0.14 13.94 -14.21
C VAL A 60 -0.04 15.09 -15.19
N MET A 61 0.00 14.79 -16.49
CA MET A 61 -0.27 15.77 -17.53
C MET A 61 -1.78 16.00 -17.61
N GLY A 62 -2.24 17.13 -17.08
CA GLY A 62 -3.64 17.54 -17.21
C GLY A 62 -4.03 17.68 -18.67
N THR A 63 -5.14 17.08 -19.06
CA THR A 63 -5.74 17.32 -20.38
C THR A 63 -6.29 18.74 -20.41
N GLY A 64 -5.70 19.60 -21.23
CA GLY A 64 -6.22 20.94 -21.48
C GLY A 64 -7.42 20.88 -22.41
N GLU A 65 -8.52 21.52 -22.02
CA GLU A 65 -9.66 21.78 -22.88
C GLU A 65 -9.71 23.26 -23.24
N GLU A 66 -10.08 23.58 -24.49
CA GLU A 66 -10.30 24.97 -24.90
C GLU A 66 -11.58 25.51 -24.27
N THR A 67 -11.48 26.69 -23.67
CA THR A 67 -12.64 27.43 -23.17
C THR A 67 -13.53 27.85 -24.33
N LYS A 68 -14.85 27.70 -24.16
CA LYS A 68 -15.86 28.15 -25.12
C LYS A 68 -16.49 29.46 -24.63
N ASP A 69 -16.99 30.27 -25.56
CA ASP A 69 -17.65 31.54 -25.24
C ASP A 69 -18.86 31.31 -24.30
N ASP A 70 -19.57 30.18 -24.47
CA ASP A 70 -20.70 29.76 -23.62
C ASP A 70 -20.33 29.54 -22.13
N ASP A 71 -19.05 29.34 -21.82
CA ASP A 71 -18.57 29.18 -20.43
C ASP A 71 -18.61 30.52 -19.65
N TRP A 72 -18.86 31.63 -20.36
CA TRP A 72 -18.85 32.99 -19.82
C TRP A 72 -20.22 33.69 -19.85
N ASP A 73 -21.28 32.98 -20.25
CA ASP A 73 -22.67 33.47 -20.19
C ASP A 73 -23.27 33.20 -18.80
N PHE A 74 -23.23 34.20 -17.92
CA PHE A 74 -23.85 34.21 -16.58
C PHE A 74 -25.30 34.73 -16.58
#